data_AF-A0A7X7NK20-F1
#
_entry.id   AF-A0A7X7NK20-F1
#
_cell.length_a   1.000
_cell.length_b   1.000
_cell.length_c   1.000
_cell.angle_alpha   90.00
_cell.angle_beta   90.00
_cell.angle_gamma   90.00
#
_symmetry.space_group_name_H-M   'P 1'
#
loop_
_entity.id
_entity.type
_entity.pdbx_description
1 polymer ?
#
loop_
_entity_poly.entity_id
_entity_poly.type
_entity_poly.pdbx_seq_one_letter_code
_entity_poly.pdbx_strand_id
1 'polypeptide(L)' 'MTTTLYVRDVPPEVAQVLKERAAAEGKSLSAYVVAELARVASRPTNAEIVARLRTRDRADGPSTTEILDALADARR' A
#
# COMPACT_ATOMS: atom_id res chain seq x y z
N MET A 1 8.73 12.16 -14.03
CA MET A 1 10.00 12.53 -13.38
C MET A 1 10.57 11.29 -12.72
N THR A 2 11.86 11.02 -12.91
CA THR A 2 12.52 9.84 -12.32
C THR A 2 13.33 10.31 -11.11
N THR A 3 13.15 9.65 -9.97
CA THR A 3 13.89 9.97 -8.74
C THR A 3 14.81 8.80 -8.40
N THR A 4 16.08 9.09 -8.11
CA THR A 4 17.06 8.07 -7.71
C THR A 4 17.17 8.01 -6.20
N LEU A 5 17.07 6.80 -5.63
CA LEU A 5 17.26 6.55 -4.20
C LEU A 5 18.59 5.81 -3.98
N TYR A 6 19.41 6.30 -3.05
CA TYR A 6 20.64 5.64 -2.62
C TYR A 6 20.43 5.04 -1.23
N VAL A 7 20.51 3.71 -1.12
CA VAL A 7 20.36 2.99 0.15
C VAL A 7 21.75 2.66 0.67
N ARG A 8 22.07 3.12 1.88
CA ARG A 8 23.36 2.88 2.55
C ARG A 8 23.24 1.79 3.59
N ASP A 9 24.39 1.24 3.97
CA ASP A 9 24.53 0.32 5.09
C ASP A 9 23.63 -0.92 4.98
N VAL A 10 23.43 -1.42 3.76
CA VAL A 10 22.69 -2.66 3.51
C VAL A 10 23.56 -3.83 3.94
N PRO A 11 23.11 -4.66 4.90
CA PRO A 11 23.89 -5.82 5.31
C PRO A 11 24.14 -6.77 4.12
N PRO A 12 25.33 -7.37 4.00
CA PRO A 12 25.71 -8.18 2.85
C PRO A 12 24.77 -9.38 2.64
N GLU A 13 24.27 -9.98 3.71
CA GLU A 13 23.29 -11.06 3.68
C GLU A 13 21.95 -10.63 3.07
N VAL A 14 21.50 -9.40 3.35
CA VAL A 14 20.28 -8.84 2.75
C VAL A 14 20.49 -8.61 1.26
N ALA A 15 21.62 -8.00 0.89
CA ALA A 15 21.95 -7.78 -0.51
C ALA A 15 22.02 -9.09 -1.31
N GLN A 16 22.55 -10.16 -0.71
CA GLN A 16 22.63 -11.48 -1.33
C GLN A 16 21.25 -12.09 -1.57
N VAL A 17 20.38 -12.09 -0.57
CA VAL A 17 19.00 -12.60 -0.69
C VAL A 17 18.23 -11.84 -1.77
N LEU A 18 18.37 -10.51 -1.84
CA LEU A 18 17.70 -9.71 -2.86
C LEU A 18 18.20 -10.00 -4.28
N LYS A 19 19.50 -10.29 -4.45
CA LYS A 19 20.06 -10.70 -5.74
C LYS A 19 19.51 -12.04 -6.20
N GLU A 20 19.43 -13.02 -5.30
CA GLU A 20 18.90 -14.35 -5.60
C GLU A 20 17.43 -14.28 -6.02
N ARG A 21 16.62 -13.50 -5.31
CA ARG A 21 15.21 -13.27 -5.66
C ARG A 21 15.07 -12.54 -7.00
N ALA A 22 15.89 -11.51 -7.24
CA ALA A 22 15.89 -10.80 -8.52
C ALA A 22 16.22 -11.75 -9.68
N ALA A 23 17.24 -12.61 -9.51
CA ALA A 23 17.62 -13.61 -10.50
C ALA A 23 16.52 -14.65 -10.74
N ALA A 24 15.86 -15.13 -9.69
CA ALA A 24 14.74 -16.07 -9.80
C ALA A 24 13.55 -15.49 -10.57
N GLU A 25 13.36 -14.17 -10.53
CA GLU A 25 12.33 -13.46 -11.30
C GLU A 25 12.81 -12.93 -12.67
N GLY A 26 14.06 -13.22 -13.07
CA GLY A 26 14.63 -12.72 -14.33
C GLY A 26 14.79 -11.20 -14.38
N LYS A 27 14.93 -10.54 -13.22
CA LYS A 27 15.04 -9.08 -13.08
C LYS A 27 16.46 -8.68 -12.69
N SER A 28 16.86 -7.47 -13.08
CA SER A 28 18.03 -6.84 -12.45
C SER A 28 17.72 -6.53 -10.98
N LEU A 29 18.75 -6.49 -10.12
CA LEU A 29 18.58 -6.15 -8.70
C LEU A 29 17.87 -4.80 -8.52
N SER A 30 18.26 -3.80 -9.33
CA SER A 30 17.63 -2.47 -9.28
C SER A 30 16.14 -2.53 -9.62
N ALA A 31 15.77 -3.23 -10.71
CA ALA A 31 14.38 -3.38 -11.11
C ALA A 31 13.54 -4.13 -10.06
N TYR A 32 14.13 -5.17 -9.46
CA TYR A 32 13.51 -5.90 -8.36
C TYR A 32 13.25 -5.00 -7.15
N VAL A 33 14.28 -4.30 -6.64
CA VAL A 33 14.17 -3.42 -5.47
C VAL A 33 13.19 -2.27 -5.71
N VAL A 34 13.17 -1.67 -6.91
CA VAL A 34 12.18 -0.64 -7.25
C VAL A 34 10.75 -1.19 -7.17
N ALA A 35 10.51 -2.41 -7.66
CA ALA A 35 9.20 -3.05 -7.57
C ALA A 35 8.81 -3.36 -6.12
N GLU A 36 9.75 -3.82 -5.29
CA GLU A 36 9.53 -4.03 -3.85
C GLU A 36 9.14 -2.72 -3.15
N LEU A 37 9.88 -1.64 -3.38
CA LEU A 37 9.61 -0.32 -2.81
C LEU A 37 8.26 0.24 -3.26
N ALA A 38 7.92 0.06 -4.54
CA ALA A 38 6.61 0.44 -5.06
C ALA A 38 5.48 -0.33 -4.37
N ARG A 39 5.66 -1.62 -4.10
CA ARG A 39 4.68 -2.42 -3.36
C ARG A 39 4.52 -1.92 -1.94
N VAL A 40 5.61 -1.64 -1.24
CA VAL A 40 5.57 -1.05 0.12
C VAL A 40 4.81 0.28 0.11
N ALA A 41 5.10 1.15 -0.85
CA ALA A 41 4.47 2.47 -0.96
C ALA A 41 3.01 2.42 -1.44
N SER A 42 2.57 1.33 -2.09
CA SER A 42 1.20 1.22 -2.61
C SER A 42 0.13 1.11 -1.53
N ARG A 43 0.49 0.71 -0.31
CA ARG A 43 -0.45 0.55 0.80
C ARG A 43 -0.24 1.67 1.81
N PRO A 44 -1.26 2.52 2.06
CA PRO A 44 -1.15 3.55 3.08
C PRO A 44 -1.06 2.92 4.47
N THR A 45 -0.29 3.53 5.34
CA THR A 45 -0.23 3.19 6.75
C THR A 45 -1.56 3.49 7.44
N ASN A 46 -1.82 2.84 8.58
CA ASN A 46 -3.00 3.12 9.39
C ASN A 46 -3.07 4.60 9.82
N ALA A 47 -1.93 5.22 10.11
CA ALA A 47 -1.84 6.63 10.46
C ALA A 47 -2.32 7.53 9.31
N GLU A 48 -1.87 7.26 8.08
CA GLU A 48 -2.30 8.00 6.88
C GLU A 48 -3.77 7.76 6.55
N ILE A 49 -4.29 6.55 6.78
CA ILE A 49 -5.72 6.25 6.64
C ILE A 49 -6.51 7.09 7.63
N VAL A 50 -6.16 7.09 8.92
CA VAL A 50 -6.86 7.84 9.96
C VAL A 50 -6.81 9.34 9.69
N ALA A 51 -5.65 9.88 9.33
CA ALA A 51 -5.49 11.29 8.98
C ALA A 51 -6.44 11.68 7.84
N ARG A 52 -6.47 10.88 6.77
CA ARG A 52 -7.37 11.08 5.64
C ARG A 52 -8.85 10.94 6.00
N LEU A 53 -9.22 10.04 6.91
CA LEU A 53 -10.61 9.89 7.36
C LEU A 53 -11.08 11.07 8.23
N ARG A 54 -10.18 11.72 8.96
CA ARG A 54 -10.48 12.92 9.75
C ARG A 54 -10.78 14.14 8.90
N THR A 55 -10.12 14.27 7.76
CA THR A 55 -10.32 15.41 6.84
C THR A 55 -11.44 15.17 5.84
N ARG A 56 -12.06 13.99 5.85
CA ARG A 56 -13.07 13.60 4.88
C ARG A 56 -14.45 14.05 5.34
N ASP A 57 -15.07 14.91 4.54
CA ASP A 57 -16.50 15.20 4.70
C ASP A 57 -17.31 13.93 4.41
N ARG A 58 -18.26 13.65 5.29
CA ARG A 58 -19.13 12.46 5.26
C ARG A 58 -20.61 12.86 5.21
N ALA A 59 -20.91 14.12 4.93
CA ALA A 59 -22.28 14.61 4.80
C ALA A 59 -23.07 13.87 3.69
N ASP A 60 -22.39 13.46 2.61
CA ASP A 60 -23.01 12.69 1.51
C ASP A 60 -23.09 11.17 1.80
N GLY A 61 -22.76 10.74 3.02
CA GLY A 61 -22.86 9.35 3.43
C GLY A 61 -24.31 8.95 3.75
N PRO A 62 -24.64 7.65 3.67
CA PRO A 62 -25.98 7.17 4.02
C PRO A 62 -26.29 7.46 5.48
N SER A 63 -27.49 7.97 5.72
CA SER A 63 -28.05 8.19 7.05
C SER A 63 -28.30 6.86 7.77
N THR A 64 -28.41 6.92 9.09
CA THR A 64 -28.76 5.75 9.90
C THR A 64 -30.07 5.11 9.45
N THR A 65 -31.07 5.93 9.09
CA THR A 65 -32.37 5.47 8.58
C THR A 65 -32.22 4.69 7.28
N GLU A 66 -31.49 5.23 6.29
CA GLU A 66 -31.29 4.53 5.00
C GLU A 66 -30.55 3.20 5.18
N ILE A 67 -29.61 3.13 6.13
CA ILE A 67 -28.91 1.88 6.47
C ILE A 67 -29.88 0.85 7.08
N LEU A 68 -30.76 1.28 7.99
CA LEU A 68 -31.73 0.39 8.63
C LEU A 68 -32.79 -0.12 7.63
N ASP A 69 -33.25 0.75 6.72
CA ASP A 69 -34.20 0.39 5.68
C ASP A 69 -33.59 -0.64 4.72
N ALA A 70 -32.36 -0.42 4.25
CA ALA A 70 -31.66 -1.38 3.39
C ALA A 70 -31.44 -2.75 4.07
N LEU A 71 -31.21 -2.77 5.39
CA LEU A 71 -31.08 -4.01 6.16
C LEU A 71 -32.42 -4.76 6.32
N ALA A 72 -33.53 -4.03 6.44
CA ALA A 72 -34.86 -4.63 6.50
C ALA A 72 -35.25 -5.25 5.15
N ASP A 73 -34.97 -4.55 4.06
CA ASP A 73 -35.23 -5.03 2.70
C ASP A 73 -34.42 -6.29 2.36
N ALA A 74 -33.16 -6.36 2.77
CA ALA A 74 -32.30 -7.53 2.53
C ALA A 74 -32.73 -8.81 3.27
N ARG A 75 -33.61 -8.70 4.29
CA ARG A 75 -34.13 -9.84 5.07
C ARG A 75 -35.47 -10.36 4.56
N ARG A 76 -36.03 -9.75 3.52
CA ARG A 76 -37.33 -10.08 2.94
C ARG A 76 -37.19 -10.94 1.69
#